data_AF-A0A8T7J296-F1
#
_entry.id   AF-A0A8T7J296-F1
#
_cell.length_a   1.000
_cell.length_b   1.000
_cell.length_c   1.000
_cell.angle_alpha   90.00
_cell.angle_beta   90.00
_cell.angle_gamma   90.00
#
_symmetry.space_group_name_H-M   'P 1'
#
loop_
_entity.id
_entity.type
_entity.pdbx_description
1 polymer ?
#
loop_
_entity_poly.entity_id
_entity_poly.type
_entity_poly.pdbx_seq_one_letter_code
_entity_poly.pdbx_strand_id
1 'polypeptide(L)'
;MGTIYSLRELEIPIDIAQKNGPYKEFKQDVSIVTVKTLDGCSFERVMLLYPNYVIAVAEQDRLPFKPSSVVEVTQAPQVMRKHNDSNWVYWYDSNQVV
;
A
#
# COMPACT_ATOMS: atom_id res chain seq x y z
N MET A 1 10.81 16.12 7.87
CA MET A 1 11.49 15.32 6.82
C MET A 1 10.74 14.00 6.78
N GLY A 2 10.13 13.64 5.64
CA GLY A 2 9.42 12.36 5.51
C GLY A 2 10.41 11.20 5.48
N THR A 3 10.04 10.07 6.07
CA THR A 3 10.85 8.85 6.02
C THR A 3 10.78 8.28 4.61
N ILE A 4 11.94 8.13 3.96
CA ILE A 4 12.06 7.40 2.69
C ILE A 4 12.62 6.03 2.99
N TYR A 5 11.97 4.99 2.49
CA TYR A 5 12.37 3.60 2.59
C TYR A 5 12.92 3.13 1.25
N SER A 6 13.78 2.10 1.28
CA SER A 6 14.13 1.40 0.04
C SER A 6 12.93 0.61 -0.48
N LEU A 7 12.82 0.40 -1.79
CA LEU A 7 11.71 -0.38 -2.38
C LEU A 7 11.57 -1.78 -1.76
N ARG A 8 12.68 -2.42 -1.40
CA ARG A 8 12.68 -3.75 -0.74
C ARG A 8 11.99 -3.73 0.61
N GLU A 9 12.05 -2.62 1.34
CA GLU A 9 11.41 -2.46 2.64
C GLU A 9 9.91 -2.18 2.54
N LEU A 10 9.42 -1.88 1.34
CA LEU A 10 8.01 -1.63 1.03
C LEU A 10 7.34 -2.84 0.36
N GLU A 11 8.13 -3.86 0.02
CA GLU A 11 7.71 -5.02 -0.75
C GLU A 11 6.93 -6.02 0.11
N ILE A 12 5.67 -6.28 -0.26
CA ILE A 12 4.87 -7.37 0.31
C ILE A 12 5.03 -8.64 -0.54
N PRO A 13 4.77 -9.85 0.00
CA PRO A 13 4.84 -11.08 -0.81
C PRO A 13 3.96 -11.00 -2.06
N ILE A 14 4.56 -11.23 -3.24
CA ILE A 14 3.90 -11.03 -4.53
C ILE A 14 2.68 -11.94 -4.71
N ASP A 15 2.76 -13.16 -4.20
CA ASP A 15 1.69 -14.14 -4.18
C ASP A 15 0.49 -13.65 -3.37
N ILE A 16 0.73 -12.91 -2.28
CA ILE A 16 -0.33 -12.29 -1.47
C ILE A 16 -0.87 -11.03 -2.14
N ALA A 17 0.00 -10.20 -2.70
CA ALA A 17 -0.36 -8.97 -3.40
C ALA A 17 -1.25 -9.23 -4.61
N GLN A 18 -1.02 -10.33 -5.34
CA GLN A 18 -1.73 -10.62 -6.58
C GLN A 18 -2.92 -11.57 -6.37
N LYS A 19 -3.01 -12.23 -5.21
CA LYS A 19 -4.00 -13.28 -4.92
C LYS A 19 -5.44 -12.88 -5.22
N ASN A 20 -5.82 -11.66 -4.85
CA ASN A 20 -7.17 -11.13 -4.98
C ASN A 20 -7.27 -10.00 -6.01
N GLY A 21 -6.21 -9.80 -6.81
CA GLY A 21 -6.19 -8.86 -7.92
C GLY A 21 -6.91 -9.41 -9.16
N PRO A 22 -7.00 -8.63 -10.25
CA PRO A 22 -6.49 -7.27 -10.39
C PRO A 22 -7.30 -6.26 -9.58
N TYR A 23 -6.62 -5.33 -8.92
CA TYR A 23 -7.27 -4.22 -8.22
C TYR A 23 -7.63 -3.12 -9.20
N LYS A 24 -8.70 -2.40 -8.89
CA LYS A 24 -9.11 -1.23 -9.64
C LYS A 24 -8.08 -0.12 -9.42
N GLU A 25 -7.44 0.24 -10.53
CA GLU A 25 -6.48 1.32 -10.58
C GLU A 25 -7.10 2.61 -10.02
N PHE A 26 -6.30 3.28 -9.23
CA PHE A 26 -6.55 4.62 -8.73
C PHE A 26 -5.80 5.66 -9.57
N LYS A 27 -4.51 5.43 -9.85
CA LYS A 27 -3.68 6.27 -10.73
C LYS A 27 -2.42 5.51 -11.15
N GLN A 28 -2.06 5.46 -12.44
CA GLN A 28 -0.73 5.06 -12.96
C GLN A 28 -0.11 3.91 -12.15
N ASP A 29 -0.65 2.70 -12.30
CA ASP A 29 -0.17 1.47 -11.64
C ASP A 29 -0.33 1.43 -10.10
N VAL A 30 -1.00 2.42 -9.51
CA VAL A 30 -1.33 2.45 -8.07
C VAL A 30 -2.80 2.10 -7.86
N SER A 31 -3.06 1.24 -6.88
CA SER A 31 -4.39 0.90 -6.39
C SER A 31 -4.53 1.23 -4.90
N ILE A 32 -5.74 1.58 -4.47
CA ILE A 32 -6.07 1.73 -3.04
C ILE A 32 -6.69 0.43 -2.55
N VAL A 33 -6.01 -0.23 -1.62
CA VAL A 33 -6.34 -1.55 -1.08
C VAL A 33 -6.51 -1.52 0.43
N THR A 34 -7.03 -2.60 0.98
CA THR A 34 -7.03 -2.91 2.41
C THR A 34 -6.07 -4.07 2.64
N VAL A 35 -5.18 -3.92 3.62
CA VAL A 35 -4.14 -4.89 3.96
C VAL A 35 -4.44 -5.49 5.33
N LYS A 36 -4.36 -6.81 5.47
CA LYS A 36 -4.33 -7.48 6.77
C LYS A 36 -2.97 -8.10 7.05
N THR A 37 -2.58 -8.02 8.31
CA THR A 37 -1.30 -8.52 8.82
C THR A 37 -1.49 -9.78 9.67
N LEU A 38 -0.41 -10.54 9.86
CA LEU A 38 -0.36 -11.73 10.72
C LEU A 38 -0.87 -11.44 12.15
N ASP A 39 -0.65 -10.23 12.65
CA ASP A 39 -1.07 -9.79 13.98
C ASP A 39 -2.59 -9.51 14.08
N GLY A 40 -3.34 -9.71 12.99
CA GLY A 40 -4.78 -9.47 12.93
C GLY A 40 -5.15 -8.00 12.70
N CYS A 41 -4.19 -7.09 12.60
CA CYS A 41 -4.44 -5.70 12.27
C CYS A 41 -4.84 -5.55 10.80
N SER A 42 -5.84 -4.70 10.56
CA SER A 42 -6.31 -4.33 9.23
C SER A 42 -6.03 -2.85 9.00
N PHE A 43 -5.34 -2.55 7.91
CA PHE A 43 -5.02 -1.20 7.47
C PHE A 43 -5.82 -0.92 6.22
N GLU A 44 -6.76 0.01 6.35
CA GLU A 44 -7.56 0.47 5.23
C GLU A 44 -6.81 1.56 4.47
N ARG A 45 -7.14 1.70 3.18
CA ARG A 45 -6.63 2.78 2.34
C ARG A 45 -5.11 2.81 2.26
N VAL A 46 -4.57 1.67 1.82
CA VAL A 46 -3.16 1.48 1.52
C VAL A 46 -2.94 1.71 0.04
N MET A 47 -1.96 2.52 -0.33
CA MET A 47 -1.54 2.66 -1.72
C MET A 47 -0.58 1.53 -2.08
N LEU A 48 -1.03 0.67 -2.98
CA LEU A 48 -0.27 -0.42 -3.54
C LEU A 48 0.17 -0.04 -4.96
N LEU A 49 1.46 0.15 -5.14
CA LEU A 49 2.10 0.28 -6.45
C LEU A 49 2.38 -1.11 -7.02
N TYR A 50 1.99 -1.34 -8.27
CA TYR A 50 2.23 -2.59 -8.96
C TYR A 50 3.75 -2.89 -9.06
N PRO A 51 4.18 -4.17 -8.91
CA PRO A 51 3.36 -5.34 -8.64
C PRO A 51 2.97 -5.57 -7.17
N ASN A 52 3.74 -5.08 -6.20
CA ASN A 52 3.61 -5.50 -4.80
C ASN A 52 4.25 -4.53 -3.78
N TYR A 53 4.26 -3.22 -4.03
CA TYR A 53 4.90 -2.24 -3.15
C TYR A 53 3.89 -1.38 -2.40
N VAL A 54 3.97 -1.32 -1.07
CA VAL A 54 3.16 -0.41 -0.26
C VAL A 54 3.85 0.94 -0.15
N ILE A 55 3.35 1.94 -0.86
CA ILE A 55 4.02 3.24 -1.00
C ILE A 55 3.47 4.33 -0.06
N ALA A 56 2.28 4.12 0.50
CA ALA A 56 1.67 5.01 1.50
C ALA A 56 0.50 4.32 2.22
N VAL A 57 0.18 4.79 3.42
CA VAL A 57 -1.06 4.46 4.15
C VAL A 57 -1.71 5.76 4.60
N ALA A 58 -3.03 5.86 4.46
CA ALA A 58 -3.77 7.06 4.84
C ALA A 58 -3.57 7.43 6.32
N GLU A 59 -3.34 8.73 6.59
CA GLU A 59 -3.14 9.27 7.95
C GLU A 59 -1.94 8.66 8.69
N GLN A 60 -1.00 8.05 7.97
CA GLN A 60 0.25 7.52 8.52
C GLN A 60 1.43 8.25 7.90
N ASP A 61 2.34 8.70 8.76
CA ASP A 61 3.59 9.34 8.38
C ASP A 61 4.71 8.34 8.11
N ARG A 62 4.58 7.12 8.66
CA ARG A 62 5.51 6.00 8.54
C ARG A 62 4.79 4.68 8.31
N LEU A 63 5.51 3.71 7.78
CA LEU A 63 4.97 2.37 7.51
C LEU A 63 4.55 1.71 8.84
N PRO A 64 3.25 1.43 9.06
CA PRO A 64 2.73 1.02 10.36
C PRO A 64 2.80 -0.51 10.58
N PHE A 65 3.28 -1.27 9.59
CA PHE A 65 3.41 -2.72 9.65
C PHE A 65 4.64 -3.20 8.90
N LYS A 66 5.07 -4.43 9.15
CA LYS A 66 6.13 -5.07 8.35
C LYS A 66 5.50 -5.61 7.06
N PRO A 67 6.00 -5.28 5.86
CA PRO A 67 5.41 -5.81 4.62
C PRO A 67 5.41 -7.33 4.53
N SER A 68 6.45 -7.98 5.07
CA SER A 68 6.52 -9.45 5.17
C SER A 68 5.44 -10.06 6.08
N SER A 69 4.77 -9.26 6.91
CA SER A 69 3.67 -9.73 7.77
C SER A 69 2.30 -9.67 7.09
N VAL A 70 2.22 -9.16 5.87
CA VAL A 70 0.96 -9.06 5.12
C VAL A 70 0.52 -10.45 4.68
N VAL A 71 -0.72 -10.80 5.04
CA VAL A 71 -1.32 -12.11 4.73
C VAL A 71 -2.47 -12.02 3.74
N GLU A 72 -3.03 -10.83 3.58
CA GLU A 72 -4.16 -10.61 2.70
C GLU A 72 -4.18 -9.17 2.20
N VAL A 73 -4.42 -9.02 0.90
CA VAL A 73 -4.70 -7.74 0.26
C VAL A 73 -6.05 -7.83 -0.43
N THR A 74 -6.92 -6.88 -0.16
CA THR A 74 -8.27 -6.81 -0.74
C THR A 74 -8.53 -5.43 -1.31
N GLN A 75 -9.44 -5.37 -2.27
CA GLN A 75 -9.85 -4.09 -2.83
C GLN A 75 -10.54 -3.22 -1.77
N ALA A 76 -10.08 -1.97 -1.58
CA ALA A 76 -10.75 -1.05 -0.67
C ALA A 76 -12.18 -0.72 -1.16
N PRO A 77 -13.17 -0.61 -0.24
CA PRO A 77 -14.54 -0.20 -0.57
C PRO A 77 -14.58 1.14 -1.32
N GLN A 78 -15.55 1.32 -2.23
CA GLN A 78 -15.61 2.50 -3.10
C GLN A 78 -15.68 3.83 -2.33
N VAL A 79 -16.36 3.85 -1.18
CA VAL A 79 -16.51 5.03 -0.33
C VAL A 79 -15.16 5.50 0.25
N MET A 80 -14.20 4.58 0.42
CA MET A 80 -12.91 4.82 1.06
C MET A 80 -11.79 5.19 0.08
N ARG A 81 -12.06 5.19 -1.24
CA ARG A 81 -11.07 5.58 -2.27
C ARG A 81 -10.98 7.08 -2.50
N LYS A 82 -11.60 7.90 -1.65
CA LYS A 82 -11.58 9.36 -1.78
C LYS A 82 -10.18 9.90 -1.44
N HIS A 83 -9.60 10.61 -2.40
CA HIS A 83 -8.27 11.23 -2.30
C HIS A 83 -8.26 12.48 -1.43
N ASN A 84 -9.35 13.26 -1.46
CA ASN A 84 -9.34 14.66 -1.05
C ASN A 84 -9.33 14.91 0.46
N ASP A 85 -9.71 13.93 1.28
CA ASP A 85 -9.86 14.13 2.72
C ASP A 85 -8.70 13.54 3.52
N SER A 86 -7.53 13.32 2.90
CA SER A 86 -6.45 12.62 3.61
C SER A 86 -5.04 13.04 3.29
N ASN A 87 -4.23 12.96 4.33
CA ASN A 87 -2.80 13.17 4.28
C ASN A 87 -2.12 11.89 3.83
N TRP A 88 -1.45 11.95 2.68
CA TRP A 88 -0.64 10.87 2.14
C TRP A 88 0.83 11.25 2.24
N VAL A 89 1.60 10.44 2.95
CA VAL A 89 3.06 10.53 2.97
C VAL A 89 3.60 9.39 2.13
N TYR A 90 4.23 9.74 1.00
CA TYR A 90 4.84 8.76 0.11
C TYR A 90 6.22 8.39 0.62
N TRP A 91 6.49 7.09 0.64
CA TRP A 91 7.67 6.50 1.28
C TRP A 91 8.74 6.03 0.31
N TYR A 92 8.54 6.22 -0.99
CA TYR A 92 9.45 5.76 -2.03
C TYR A 92 10.00 6.96 -2.83
N ASP A 93 11.20 6.79 -3.35
CA ASP A 93 11.76 7.70 -4.35
C ASP A 93 11.24 7.27 -5.73
N SER A 94 10.52 8.17 -6.42
CA SER A 94 9.98 7.91 -7.75
C SER A 94 11.06 7.66 -8.80
N ASN A 95 12.31 8.04 -8.55
CA ASN A 95 13.44 7.74 -9.43
C ASN A 95 13.98 6.32 -9.28
N GLN A 96 13.52 5.56 -8.28
CA GLN A 96 13.94 4.17 -8.05
C GLN A 96 13.05 3.14 -8.76
N VAL A 97 11.95 3.58 -9.36
CA VAL A 97 11.02 2.74 -10.11
C VAL A 97 11.38 2.87 -11.60
N VAL A 98 11.94 1.81 -12.18
CA VAL A 98 12.40 1.73 -13.59
C VAL A 98 11.40 0.93 -14.42
#